data_AF-A0A9Q9IQL5-F1
#
_entry.id   AF-A0A9Q9IQL5-F1
#
_cell.length_a   1.000
_cell.length_b   1.000
_cell.length_c   1.000
_cell.angle_alpha   90.00
_cell.angle_beta   90.00
_cell.angle_gamma   90.00
#
_symmetry.space_group_name_H-M   'P 1'
#
loop_
_entity.id
_entity.type
_entity.pdbx_description
1 polymer ?
#
loop_
_entity_poly.entity_id
_entity_poly.type
_entity_poly.pdbx_seq_one_letter_code
_entity_poly.pdbx_strand_id
1 'polypeptide(L)'
;MAVDTVTAVTPARLGRLAAQALREEASHTPKPGLVDRRGGGTHRDMTLEMLLASADALAGPVAACAGAARVLPPGPGLRAEIGAIGRDGERRMLDVTGGVNTHRGALWALGLLAAGFAATGTVAGAARFAADLAAIDDPAAAGGPVSHGALARRRYGVAGAVGEARRGFPHTVRVALPVLRRAGRTEALLAAMSGLEDTCLLHRAGPAGLRAVRAGAAAVLRAGGAGTAAGSAALDRLDELCRRCGVSPGGSGDALAAAIFLDTAAPADPLLELRRRAPEIGVVAGSVGSFDGLSIATGLCTRGFVTQELRIGLPFVDGPAVIGREADASDHDLIWALDSGPRRRLPRPTGPTDVLHHLHSDRATTVRTASRIVSDTQSAQWSQR
;
A
#
# COMPACT_ATOMS: atom_id res chain seq x y z
N MET A 1 19.49 -23.62 -17.01
CA MET A 1 18.14 -23.81 -16.43
C MET A 1 17.70 -22.47 -15.89
N ALA A 2 16.62 -21.94 -16.46
CA ALA A 2 16.11 -20.61 -16.17
C ALA A 2 15.80 -20.47 -14.67
N VAL A 3 16.29 -19.39 -14.08
CA VAL A 3 15.82 -18.91 -12.78
C VAL A 3 14.36 -18.53 -12.98
N ASP A 4 13.45 -19.35 -12.45
CA ASP A 4 12.02 -19.06 -12.45
C ASP A 4 11.80 -17.69 -11.80
N THR A 5 11.43 -16.75 -12.67
CA THR A 5 11.03 -15.38 -12.38
C THR A 5 10.01 -15.32 -11.25
N VAL A 6 10.22 -14.37 -10.34
CA VAL A 6 9.24 -13.75 -9.41
C VAL A 6 7.84 -14.33 -9.54
N THR A 7 7.40 -15.08 -8.51
CA THR A 7 6.08 -15.73 -8.44
C THR A 7 4.96 -14.80 -8.92
N ALA A 8 4.43 -15.06 -10.12
CA ALA A 8 3.34 -14.29 -10.70
C ALA A 8 2.15 -14.22 -9.72
N VAL A 9 1.74 -13.02 -9.32
CA VAL A 9 0.69 -12.81 -8.31
C VAL A 9 -0.62 -13.44 -8.78
N THR A 10 -1.05 -14.54 -8.16
CA THR A 10 -2.25 -15.29 -8.59
C THR A 10 -3.56 -14.53 -8.28
N PRO A 11 -4.69 -14.81 -8.97
CA PRO A 11 -5.97 -14.17 -8.67
C PRO A 11 -6.42 -14.40 -7.23
N ALA A 12 -6.22 -15.62 -6.71
CA ALA A 12 -6.50 -15.93 -5.31
C ALA A 12 -5.65 -15.10 -4.34
N ARG A 13 -4.38 -14.81 -4.69
CA ARG A 13 -3.53 -13.92 -3.90
C ARG A 13 -4.06 -12.48 -3.93
N LEU A 14 -4.48 -11.97 -5.09
CA LEU A 14 -5.09 -10.63 -5.19
C LEU A 14 -6.37 -10.51 -4.37
N GLY A 15 -7.22 -11.53 -4.36
CA GLY A 15 -8.42 -11.55 -3.50
C GLY A 15 -8.08 -11.49 -2.00
N ARG A 16 -7.07 -12.25 -1.55
CA ARG A 16 -6.58 -12.18 -0.15
C ARG A 16 -6.00 -10.83 0.20
N LEU A 17 -5.20 -10.23 -0.69
CA LEU A 17 -4.63 -8.90 -0.50
C LEU A 17 -5.72 -7.82 -0.44
N ALA A 18 -6.77 -7.93 -1.24
CA ALA A 18 -7.91 -7.03 -1.21
C ALA A 18 -8.67 -7.14 0.13
N ALA A 19 -8.96 -8.35 0.61
CA ALA A 19 -9.59 -8.56 1.91
C ALA A 19 -8.72 -8.04 3.07
N GLN A 20 -7.39 -8.25 2.99
CA GLN A 20 -6.46 -7.68 3.95
C GLN A 20 -6.49 -6.15 3.94
N ALA A 21 -6.48 -5.52 2.76
CA ALA A 21 -6.54 -4.07 2.64
C ALA A 21 -7.83 -3.49 3.23
N LEU A 22 -8.97 -4.15 3.03
CA LEU A 22 -10.25 -3.79 3.65
C LEU A 22 -10.20 -3.91 5.18
N ARG A 23 -9.63 -5.00 5.73
CA ARG A 23 -9.45 -5.15 7.18
C ARG A 23 -8.54 -4.09 7.79
N GLU A 24 -7.44 -3.78 7.09
CA GLU A 24 -6.50 -2.76 7.51
C GLU A 24 -7.12 -1.37 7.49
N GLU A 25 -7.89 -1.03 6.45
CA GLU A 25 -8.67 0.20 6.42
C GLU A 25 -9.68 0.22 7.57
N ALA A 26 -10.51 -0.83 7.72
CA ALA A 26 -11.56 -0.90 8.72
C ALA A 26 -11.02 -0.73 10.15
N SER A 27 -9.90 -1.39 10.44
CA SER A 27 -9.25 -1.37 11.75
C SER A 27 -8.38 -0.13 11.98
N HIS A 28 -8.08 0.67 10.98
CA HIS A 28 -7.23 1.85 11.16
C HIS A 28 -7.91 2.89 12.06
N THR A 29 -7.17 3.58 12.90
CA THR A 29 -7.71 4.57 13.86
C THR A 29 -6.67 5.66 14.06
N PRO A 30 -7.05 6.95 14.07
CA PRO A 30 -8.41 7.49 13.90
C PRO A 30 -8.87 7.57 12.44
N LYS A 31 -10.18 7.43 12.20
CA LYS A 31 -10.81 7.72 10.90
C LYS A 31 -12.02 8.64 11.06
N PRO A 32 -11.87 9.96 10.81
CA PRO A 32 -12.92 10.96 11.08
C PRO A 32 -14.28 10.63 10.46
N GLY A 33 -15.27 10.33 11.30
CA GLY A 33 -16.64 10.03 10.90
C GLY A 33 -16.89 8.66 10.24
N LEU A 34 -15.84 7.88 10.01
CA LEU A 34 -15.92 6.49 9.55
C LEU A 34 -15.98 5.55 10.76
N VAL A 35 -16.42 4.32 10.52
CA VAL A 35 -16.29 3.23 11.51
C VAL A 35 -14.81 2.93 11.72
N ASP A 36 -14.35 2.89 12.96
CA ASP A 36 -12.99 2.49 13.34
C ASP A 36 -13.00 1.74 14.69
N ARG A 37 -11.85 1.53 15.32
CA ARG A 37 -11.77 0.81 16.61
C ARG A 37 -12.44 1.54 17.77
N ARG A 38 -12.76 2.84 17.62
CA ARG A 38 -13.48 3.63 18.63
C ARG A 38 -14.99 3.44 18.55
N GLY A 39 -15.50 2.84 17.45
CA GLY A 39 -16.92 2.51 17.28
C GLY A 39 -17.43 2.76 15.86
N GLY A 40 -18.76 2.88 15.71
CA GLY A 40 -19.46 3.05 14.43
C GLY A 40 -19.24 4.38 13.70
N GLY A 41 -18.42 5.28 14.23
CA GLY A 41 -18.26 6.63 13.70
C GLY A 41 -19.58 7.41 13.72
N THR A 42 -20.07 7.77 12.54
CA THR A 42 -21.40 8.42 12.38
C THR A 42 -22.54 7.47 12.03
N HIS A 43 -22.23 6.19 11.82
CA HIS A 43 -23.25 5.17 11.54
C HIS A 43 -23.85 4.66 12.84
N ARG A 44 -25.13 4.28 12.78
CA ARG A 44 -25.84 3.59 13.88
C ARG A 44 -26.08 2.11 13.58
N ASP A 45 -25.93 1.76 12.32
CA ASP A 45 -26.25 0.48 11.69
C ASP A 45 -25.00 -0.30 11.25
N MET A 46 -23.80 0.26 11.41
CA MET A 46 -22.56 -0.33 10.94
C MET A 46 -21.53 -0.45 12.06
N THR A 47 -20.98 -1.65 12.24
CA THR A 47 -19.93 -1.95 13.24
C THR A 47 -18.62 -2.39 12.60
N LEU A 48 -17.55 -2.42 13.39
CA LEU A 48 -16.25 -2.92 12.92
C LEU A 48 -16.33 -4.40 12.54
N GLU A 49 -17.05 -5.22 13.32
CA GLU A 49 -17.23 -6.65 13.05
C GLU A 49 -17.90 -6.88 11.69
N MET A 50 -18.92 -6.08 11.35
CA MET A 50 -19.57 -6.14 10.03
C MET A 50 -18.59 -5.80 8.89
N LEU A 51 -17.71 -4.81 9.09
CA LEU A 51 -16.69 -4.48 8.09
C LEU A 51 -15.67 -5.61 7.93
N LEU A 52 -15.24 -6.23 9.03
CA LEU A 52 -14.31 -7.36 8.97
C LEU A 52 -14.94 -8.57 8.26
N ALA A 53 -16.19 -8.92 8.59
CA ALA A 53 -16.94 -10.00 7.93
C ALA A 53 -17.14 -9.71 6.44
N SER A 54 -17.50 -8.47 6.10
CA SER A 54 -17.59 -8.01 4.71
C SER A 54 -16.25 -8.14 3.97
N ALA A 55 -15.14 -7.77 4.60
CA ALA A 55 -13.82 -7.89 3.98
C ALA A 55 -13.49 -9.33 3.60
N ASP A 56 -13.79 -10.30 4.47
CA ASP A 56 -13.62 -11.73 4.18
C ASP A 56 -14.53 -12.20 3.04
N ALA A 57 -15.81 -11.84 3.05
CA ALA A 57 -16.77 -12.23 2.02
C ALA A 57 -16.38 -11.73 0.61
N LEU A 58 -15.68 -10.59 0.52
CA LEU A 58 -15.27 -9.98 -0.74
C LEU A 58 -13.97 -10.54 -1.32
N ALA A 59 -13.23 -11.37 -0.59
CA ALA A 59 -11.99 -11.98 -1.08
C ALA A 59 -12.21 -12.80 -2.37
N GLY A 60 -13.26 -13.63 -2.38
CA GLY A 60 -13.63 -14.49 -3.51
C GLY A 60 -14.04 -13.69 -4.77
N PRO A 61 -15.01 -12.77 -4.67
CA PRO A 61 -15.40 -11.89 -5.78
C PRO A 61 -14.22 -11.11 -6.39
N VAL A 62 -13.33 -10.52 -5.57
CA VAL A 62 -12.16 -9.79 -6.11
C VAL A 62 -11.18 -10.74 -6.81
N ALA A 63 -10.96 -11.95 -6.27
CA ALA A 63 -10.17 -12.97 -6.96
C ALA A 63 -10.80 -13.40 -8.30
N ALA A 64 -12.12 -13.50 -8.37
CA ALA A 64 -12.83 -13.84 -9.60
C ALA A 64 -12.69 -12.73 -10.66
N CYS A 65 -12.77 -11.45 -10.29
CA CYS A 65 -12.48 -10.35 -11.22
C CYS A 65 -11.07 -10.43 -11.81
N ALA A 66 -10.08 -10.72 -10.96
CA ALA A 66 -8.69 -10.95 -11.38
C ALA A 66 -8.55 -12.18 -12.30
N GLY A 67 -9.30 -13.25 -12.03
CA GLY A 67 -9.32 -14.46 -12.86
C GLY A 67 -9.92 -14.21 -14.24
N ALA A 68 -11.07 -13.52 -14.30
CA ALA A 68 -11.75 -13.18 -15.55
C ALA A 68 -10.83 -12.37 -16.50
N ALA A 69 -10.10 -11.39 -15.96
CA ALA A 69 -9.17 -10.57 -16.73
C ALA A 69 -7.94 -11.31 -17.27
N ARG A 70 -7.63 -12.51 -16.77
CA ARG A 70 -6.58 -13.38 -17.34
C ARG A 70 -7.06 -14.23 -18.50
N VAL A 71 -8.37 -14.46 -18.60
CA VAL A 71 -8.96 -15.38 -19.57
C VAL A 71 -9.61 -14.61 -20.72
N LEU A 72 -10.32 -13.53 -20.40
CA LEU A 72 -11.07 -12.74 -21.37
C LEU A 72 -10.29 -11.50 -21.80
N PRO A 73 -10.32 -11.12 -23.09
CA PRO A 73 -9.72 -9.88 -23.54
C PRO A 73 -10.50 -8.67 -22.99
N PRO A 74 -9.85 -7.50 -22.82
CA PRO A 74 -10.53 -6.26 -22.49
C PRO A 74 -11.63 -5.94 -23.51
N GLY A 75 -12.85 -5.68 -23.03
CA GLY A 75 -13.99 -5.38 -23.88
C GLY A 75 -15.34 -5.64 -23.20
N PRO A 76 -16.45 -5.56 -23.96
CA PRO A 76 -17.80 -5.72 -23.42
C PRO A 76 -18.03 -7.06 -22.71
N GLY A 77 -17.46 -8.16 -23.21
CA GLY A 77 -17.57 -9.48 -22.59
C GLY A 77 -16.96 -9.52 -21.19
N LEU A 78 -15.70 -9.06 -21.05
CA LEU A 78 -15.06 -8.95 -19.74
C LEU A 78 -15.78 -7.95 -18.82
N ARG A 79 -16.30 -6.85 -19.36
CA ARG A 79 -17.05 -5.86 -18.58
C ARG A 79 -18.33 -6.45 -17.98
N ALA A 80 -19.06 -7.23 -18.76
CA ALA A 80 -20.28 -7.92 -18.32
C ALA A 80 -19.96 -8.96 -17.25
N GLU A 81 -18.89 -9.75 -17.44
CA GLU A 81 -18.43 -10.76 -16.48
C GLU A 81 -18.04 -10.13 -15.13
N ILE A 82 -17.19 -9.09 -15.15
CA ILE A 82 -16.82 -8.35 -13.93
C ILE A 82 -18.05 -7.70 -13.28
N GLY A 83 -19.02 -7.23 -14.08
CA GLY A 83 -20.30 -6.74 -13.58
C GLY A 83 -21.11 -7.80 -12.84
N ALA A 84 -21.19 -9.03 -13.39
CA ALA A 84 -21.87 -10.16 -12.78
C ALA A 84 -21.19 -10.58 -11.46
N ILE A 85 -19.86 -10.68 -11.47
CA ILE A 85 -19.05 -10.97 -10.27
C ILE A 85 -19.25 -9.89 -9.21
N GLY A 86 -19.24 -8.60 -9.60
CA GLY A 86 -19.46 -7.48 -8.69
C GLY A 86 -20.83 -7.52 -8.02
N ARG A 87 -21.90 -7.84 -8.77
CA ARG A 87 -23.24 -8.03 -8.20
C ARG A 87 -23.30 -9.22 -7.25
N ASP A 88 -22.59 -10.31 -7.55
CA ASP A 88 -22.47 -11.45 -6.63
C ASP A 88 -21.74 -11.09 -5.35
N GLY A 89 -20.62 -10.36 -5.45
CA GLY A 89 -19.91 -9.84 -4.28
C GLY A 89 -20.75 -8.90 -3.43
N GLU A 90 -21.56 -8.04 -4.06
CA GLU A 90 -22.50 -7.18 -3.33
C GLU A 90 -23.53 -8.01 -2.56
N ARG A 91 -24.11 -9.06 -3.15
CA ARG A 91 -25.03 -9.97 -2.45
C ARG A 91 -24.35 -10.63 -1.25
N ARG A 92 -23.18 -11.26 -1.44
CA ARG A 92 -22.43 -11.90 -0.35
C ARG A 92 -22.10 -10.95 0.78
N MET A 93 -21.72 -9.72 0.44
CA MET A 93 -21.47 -8.66 1.41
C MET A 93 -22.72 -8.36 2.23
N LEU A 94 -23.87 -8.15 1.56
CA LEU A 94 -25.14 -7.86 2.23
C LEU A 94 -25.61 -9.04 3.10
N ASP A 95 -25.40 -10.29 2.66
CA ASP A 95 -25.78 -11.48 3.40
C ASP A 95 -25.06 -11.56 4.76
N VAL A 96 -23.74 -11.31 4.77
CA VAL A 96 -22.94 -11.38 6.01
C VAL A 96 -23.09 -10.13 6.91
N THR A 97 -23.64 -9.03 6.38
CA THR A 97 -23.88 -7.79 7.13
C THR A 97 -25.36 -7.56 7.48
N GLY A 98 -26.24 -8.53 7.22
CA GLY A 98 -27.67 -8.38 7.49
C GLY A 98 -28.34 -7.26 6.66
N GLY A 99 -27.86 -7.03 5.44
CA GLY A 99 -28.37 -6.01 4.52
C GLY A 99 -27.73 -4.63 4.65
N VAL A 100 -26.76 -4.46 5.56
CA VAL A 100 -26.06 -3.17 5.74
C VAL A 100 -25.02 -2.99 4.65
N ASN A 101 -25.10 -1.87 3.93
CA ASN A 101 -24.20 -1.54 2.84
C ASN A 101 -22.83 -1.04 3.37
N THR A 102 -21.85 -1.94 3.47
CA THR A 102 -20.49 -1.66 3.92
C THR A 102 -19.55 -1.28 2.76
N HIS A 103 -18.84 -2.24 2.18
CA HIS A 103 -17.73 -2.05 1.25
C HIS A 103 -18.14 -2.05 -0.23
N ARG A 104 -19.36 -1.63 -0.58
CA ARG A 104 -19.81 -1.65 -1.99
C ARG A 104 -18.95 -0.79 -2.91
N GLY A 105 -18.55 0.40 -2.46
CA GLY A 105 -17.66 1.28 -3.24
C GLY A 105 -16.25 0.71 -3.33
N ALA A 106 -15.72 0.14 -2.25
CA ALA A 106 -14.45 -0.56 -2.28
C ALA A 106 -14.47 -1.81 -3.19
N LEU A 107 -15.54 -2.59 -3.23
CA LEU A 107 -15.69 -3.72 -4.16
C LEU A 107 -15.58 -3.25 -5.62
N TRP A 108 -16.21 -2.13 -5.96
CA TRP A 108 -16.10 -1.52 -7.29
C TRP A 108 -14.64 -1.16 -7.62
N ALA A 109 -13.95 -0.47 -6.72
CA ALA A 109 -12.56 -0.07 -6.95
C ALA A 109 -11.60 -1.27 -7.00
N LEU A 110 -11.66 -2.14 -5.99
CA LEU A 110 -10.78 -3.31 -5.85
C LEU A 110 -11.02 -4.33 -6.96
N GLY A 111 -12.26 -4.57 -7.38
CA GLY A 111 -12.56 -5.49 -8.48
C GLY A 111 -11.90 -5.06 -9.80
N LEU A 112 -12.04 -3.79 -10.17
CA LEU A 112 -11.43 -3.23 -11.38
C LEU A 112 -9.91 -3.16 -11.30
N LEU A 113 -9.37 -2.71 -10.17
CA LEU A 113 -7.92 -2.61 -9.97
C LEU A 113 -7.26 -3.99 -9.90
N ALA A 114 -7.88 -4.98 -9.26
CA ALA A 114 -7.36 -6.35 -9.22
C ALA A 114 -7.39 -7.01 -10.59
N ALA A 115 -8.46 -6.81 -11.37
CA ALA A 115 -8.54 -7.23 -12.78
C ALA A 115 -7.39 -6.63 -13.61
N GLY A 116 -7.22 -5.31 -13.54
CA GLY A 116 -6.15 -4.64 -14.27
C GLY A 116 -4.75 -5.03 -13.80
N PHE A 117 -4.55 -5.24 -12.50
CA PHE A 117 -3.27 -5.69 -11.97
C PHE A 117 -2.95 -7.13 -12.41
N ALA A 118 -3.95 -8.02 -12.42
CA ALA A 118 -3.79 -9.39 -12.90
C ALA A 118 -3.39 -9.45 -14.38
N ALA A 119 -3.88 -8.51 -15.20
CA ALA A 119 -3.58 -8.41 -16.62
C ALA A 119 -2.24 -7.73 -16.93
N THR A 120 -1.78 -6.79 -16.08
CA THR A 120 -0.65 -5.89 -16.42
C THR A 120 0.53 -5.95 -15.47
N GLY A 121 0.37 -6.49 -14.26
CA GLY A 121 1.42 -6.60 -13.23
C GLY A 121 1.92 -5.27 -12.65
N THR A 122 1.32 -4.13 -12.99
CA THR A 122 1.77 -2.80 -12.54
C THR A 122 0.62 -1.93 -12.09
N VAL A 123 0.87 -1.00 -11.17
CA VAL A 123 -0.14 -0.02 -10.71
C VAL A 123 -0.64 0.86 -11.86
N ALA A 124 0.28 1.35 -12.71
CA ALA A 124 -0.08 2.20 -13.84
C ALA A 124 -0.89 1.44 -14.90
N GLY A 125 -0.54 0.17 -15.16
CA GLY A 125 -1.32 -0.71 -16.03
C GLY A 125 -2.70 -0.99 -15.47
N ALA A 126 -2.81 -1.30 -14.18
CA ALA A 126 -4.08 -1.54 -13.50
C ALA A 126 -5.03 -0.33 -13.58
N ALA A 127 -4.49 0.88 -13.39
CA ALA A 127 -5.24 2.12 -13.48
C ALA A 127 -5.80 2.37 -14.90
N ARG A 128 -4.98 2.19 -15.94
CA ARG A 128 -5.42 2.34 -17.34
C ARG A 128 -6.47 1.29 -17.70
N PHE A 129 -6.21 0.03 -17.36
CA PHE A 129 -7.15 -1.06 -17.60
C PHE A 129 -8.51 -0.81 -16.94
N ALA A 130 -8.51 -0.35 -15.69
CA ALA A 130 -9.73 -0.01 -14.98
C ALA A 130 -10.49 1.15 -15.65
N ALA A 131 -9.76 2.15 -16.19
CA ALA A 131 -10.35 3.26 -16.93
C ALA A 131 -11.04 2.80 -18.20
N ASP A 132 -10.33 2.00 -19.01
CA ASP A 132 -10.84 1.47 -20.27
C ASP A 132 -12.08 0.61 -20.05
N LEU A 133 -12.05 -0.27 -19.04
CA LEU A 133 -13.17 -1.13 -18.73
C LEU A 133 -14.36 -0.35 -18.14
N ALA A 134 -14.12 0.63 -17.28
CA ALA A 134 -15.19 1.47 -16.69
C ALA A 134 -15.84 2.45 -17.70
N ALA A 135 -15.20 2.69 -18.84
CA ALA A 135 -15.79 3.42 -19.95
C ALA A 135 -16.86 2.61 -20.68
N ILE A 136 -16.84 1.28 -20.55
CA ILE A 136 -17.83 0.38 -21.12
C ILE A 136 -19.01 0.23 -20.15
N ASP A 137 -20.21 0.49 -20.64
CA ASP A 137 -21.43 0.34 -19.86
C ASP A 137 -21.75 -1.15 -19.63
N ASP A 138 -22.27 -1.45 -18.45
CA ASP A 138 -22.76 -2.81 -18.12
C ASP A 138 -24.20 -2.94 -18.59
N PRO A 139 -24.50 -3.83 -19.57
CA PRO A 139 -25.86 -3.99 -20.07
C PRO A 139 -26.84 -4.44 -18.97
N ALA A 140 -26.36 -5.13 -17.94
CA ALA A 140 -27.17 -5.61 -16.82
C ALA A 140 -27.26 -4.61 -15.65
N ALA A 141 -26.68 -3.40 -15.78
CA ALA A 141 -26.85 -2.36 -14.77
C ALA A 141 -28.20 -1.64 -14.85
N ALA A 142 -28.93 -1.79 -15.96
CA ALA A 142 -30.28 -1.26 -16.11
C ALA A 142 -31.27 -2.08 -15.26
N GLY A 143 -32.03 -1.42 -14.38
CA GLY A 143 -33.15 -2.04 -13.64
C GLY A 143 -32.90 -2.34 -12.16
N GLY A 144 -31.69 -2.12 -11.63
CA GLY A 144 -31.43 -2.26 -10.19
C GLY A 144 -31.90 -1.07 -9.34
N PRO A 145 -32.01 -1.24 -8.00
CA PRO A 145 -32.30 -0.13 -7.09
C PRO A 145 -31.26 0.98 -7.23
N VAL A 146 -31.70 2.24 -7.24
CA VAL A 146 -30.80 3.37 -7.39
C VAL A 146 -29.99 3.55 -6.10
N SER A 147 -28.67 3.42 -6.19
CA SER A 147 -27.79 3.60 -5.03
C SER A 147 -27.73 5.07 -4.57
N HIS A 148 -27.41 5.30 -3.29
CA HIS A 148 -27.16 6.64 -2.75
C HIS A 148 -26.12 7.42 -3.57
N GLY A 149 -25.07 6.74 -4.05
CA GLY A 149 -24.06 7.33 -4.92
C GLY A 149 -24.63 7.75 -6.28
N ALA A 150 -25.49 6.94 -6.89
CA ALA A 150 -26.17 7.30 -8.14
C ALA A 150 -27.14 8.48 -7.96
N LEU A 151 -27.87 8.54 -6.84
CA LEU A 151 -28.72 9.68 -6.48
C LEU A 151 -27.88 10.96 -6.31
N ALA A 152 -26.78 10.89 -5.57
CA ALA A 152 -25.88 12.04 -5.36
C ALA A 152 -25.28 12.54 -6.70
N ARG A 153 -24.84 11.64 -7.57
CA ARG A 153 -24.34 11.99 -8.91
C ARG A 153 -25.39 12.73 -9.74
N ARG A 154 -26.62 12.19 -9.80
CA ARG A 154 -27.73 12.82 -10.54
C ARG A 154 -28.09 14.19 -9.96
N ARG A 155 -28.19 14.28 -8.64
CA ARG A 155 -28.61 15.51 -7.95
C ARG A 155 -27.59 16.64 -8.05
N TYR A 156 -26.29 16.32 -7.98
CA TYR A 156 -25.23 17.33 -7.88
C TYR A 156 -24.35 17.43 -9.14
N GLY A 157 -24.60 16.64 -10.18
CA GLY A 157 -23.83 16.67 -11.42
C GLY A 157 -22.39 16.18 -11.27
N VAL A 158 -22.07 15.44 -10.21
CA VAL A 158 -20.71 14.96 -9.93
C VAL A 158 -20.45 13.60 -10.59
N ALA A 159 -19.18 13.29 -10.85
CA ALA A 159 -18.81 12.05 -11.51
C ALA A 159 -18.84 10.83 -10.57
N GLY A 160 -18.52 11.01 -9.28
CA GLY A 160 -18.50 9.97 -8.25
C GLY A 160 -17.55 8.80 -8.55
N ALA A 161 -17.79 7.64 -7.93
CA ALA A 161 -16.95 6.44 -8.07
C ALA A 161 -16.81 5.93 -9.52
N VAL A 162 -17.85 6.11 -10.35
CA VAL A 162 -17.79 5.77 -11.79
C VAL A 162 -16.83 6.69 -12.52
N GLY A 163 -16.86 7.99 -12.21
CA GLY A 163 -15.93 8.97 -12.76
C GLY A 163 -14.49 8.72 -12.33
N GLU A 164 -14.27 8.34 -11.06
CA GLU A 164 -12.95 7.93 -10.59
C GLU A 164 -12.43 6.73 -11.38
N ALA A 165 -13.24 5.68 -11.54
CA ALA A 165 -12.86 4.49 -12.29
C ALA A 165 -12.51 4.82 -13.75
N ARG A 166 -13.36 5.59 -14.45
CA ARG A 166 -13.13 6.04 -15.85
C ARG A 166 -11.86 6.89 -16.04
N ARG A 167 -11.31 7.45 -14.96
CA ARG A 167 -10.04 8.20 -14.97
C ARG A 167 -8.86 7.41 -14.40
N GLY A 168 -9.06 6.13 -14.11
CA GLY A 168 -8.04 5.25 -13.52
C GLY A 168 -7.75 5.53 -12.05
N PHE A 169 -8.78 5.90 -11.29
CA PHE A 169 -8.73 6.18 -9.84
C PHE A 169 -7.64 7.19 -9.45
N PRO A 170 -7.69 8.44 -9.94
CA PRO A 170 -6.65 9.43 -9.68
C PRO A 170 -6.43 9.70 -8.18
N HIS A 171 -7.49 9.72 -7.36
CA HIS A 171 -7.34 9.93 -5.92
C HIS A 171 -6.71 8.72 -5.22
N THR A 172 -6.90 7.51 -5.72
CA THR A 172 -6.20 6.32 -5.20
C THR A 172 -4.74 6.34 -5.64
N VAL A 173 -4.49 6.45 -6.95
CA VAL A 173 -3.18 6.19 -7.55
C VAL A 173 -2.22 7.37 -7.40
N ARG A 174 -2.72 8.61 -7.56
CA ARG A 174 -1.88 9.81 -7.60
C ARG A 174 -1.89 10.59 -6.28
N VAL A 175 -2.90 10.37 -5.43
CA VAL A 175 -3.03 11.08 -4.15
C VAL A 175 -2.77 10.13 -2.98
N ALA A 176 -3.66 9.19 -2.70
CA ALA A 176 -3.61 8.34 -1.50
C ALA A 176 -2.38 7.42 -1.48
N LEU A 177 -2.08 6.70 -2.57
CA LEU A 177 -0.97 5.74 -2.62
C LEU A 177 0.42 6.39 -2.36
N PRO A 178 0.80 7.51 -3.01
CA PRO A 178 2.05 8.20 -2.67
C PRO A 178 2.09 8.72 -1.23
N VAL A 179 0.95 9.18 -0.69
CA VAL A 179 0.88 9.61 0.72
C VAL A 179 1.05 8.44 1.66
N LEU A 180 0.39 7.32 1.37
CA LEU A 180 0.45 6.10 2.17
C LEU A 180 1.89 5.64 2.34
N ARG A 181 2.64 5.60 1.22
CA ARG A 181 4.06 5.20 1.21
C ARG A 181 4.97 6.13 2.02
N ARG A 182 4.67 7.43 2.02
CA ARG A 182 5.56 8.44 2.65
C ARG A 182 5.21 8.75 4.11
N ALA A 183 3.93 8.75 4.45
CA ALA A 183 3.40 9.32 5.68
C ALA A 183 2.40 8.42 6.41
N GLY A 184 1.97 7.32 5.78
CA GLY A 184 1.07 6.35 6.40
C GLY A 184 -0.41 6.57 6.11
N ARG A 185 -1.24 5.74 6.74
CA ARG A 185 -2.67 5.57 6.41
C ARG A 185 -3.52 6.77 6.78
N THR A 186 -3.25 7.42 7.92
CA THR A 186 -4.03 8.59 8.38
C THR A 186 -3.90 9.74 7.38
N GLU A 187 -2.67 10.07 7.00
CA GLU A 187 -2.37 11.12 6.04
C GLU A 187 -2.93 10.77 4.66
N ALA A 188 -2.87 9.50 4.26
CA ALA A 188 -3.43 9.05 2.99
C ALA A 188 -4.95 9.22 2.93
N LEU A 189 -5.65 8.88 4.02
CA LEU A 189 -7.09 9.11 4.15
C LEU A 189 -7.41 10.61 4.08
N LEU A 190 -6.69 11.45 4.85
CA LEU A 190 -6.89 12.90 4.86
C LEU A 190 -6.61 13.52 3.48
N ALA A 191 -5.59 13.03 2.78
CA ALA A 191 -5.29 13.47 1.43
C ALA A 191 -6.43 13.13 0.45
N ALA A 192 -6.97 11.90 0.52
CA ALA A 192 -8.16 11.53 -0.25
C ALA A 192 -9.36 12.42 0.10
N MET A 193 -9.66 12.61 1.39
CA MET A 193 -10.76 13.44 1.88
C MET A 193 -10.67 14.89 1.43
N SER A 194 -9.46 15.44 1.28
CA SER A 194 -9.26 16.84 0.87
C SER A 194 -9.54 17.09 -0.63
N GLY A 195 -9.45 16.07 -1.47
CA GLY A 195 -9.62 16.19 -2.92
C GLY A 195 -10.85 15.49 -3.51
N LEU A 196 -11.31 14.38 -2.91
CA LEU A 196 -12.32 13.52 -3.52
C LEU A 196 -13.73 14.12 -3.49
N GLU A 197 -14.47 14.01 -4.60
CA GLU A 197 -15.90 14.33 -4.66
C GLU A 197 -16.72 13.20 -4.04
N ASP A 198 -16.62 13.08 -2.72
CA ASP A 198 -17.19 11.96 -1.98
C ASP A 198 -18.73 11.99 -2.00
N THR A 199 -19.32 11.05 -2.73
CA THR A 199 -20.78 10.94 -2.87
C THR A 199 -21.47 10.55 -1.57
N CYS A 200 -20.78 9.91 -0.61
CA CYS A 200 -21.35 9.63 0.71
C CYS A 200 -21.56 10.92 1.50
N LEU A 201 -20.63 11.86 1.41
CA LEU A 201 -20.75 13.19 2.01
C LEU A 201 -21.85 14.02 1.35
N LEU A 202 -21.88 14.03 0.01
CA LEU A 202 -22.91 14.75 -0.76
C LEU A 202 -24.31 14.22 -0.47
N HIS A 203 -24.46 12.90 -0.34
CA HIS A 203 -25.74 12.29 0.00
C HIS A 203 -26.24 12.71 1.38
N ARG A 204 -25.35 12.74 2.39
CA ARG A 204 -25.71 12.99 3.79
C ARG A 204 -25.85 14.48 4.15
N ALA A 205 -24.96 15.34 3.63
CA ALA A 205 -24.89 16.75 4.01
C ALA A 205 -24.71 17.72 2.83
N GLY A 206 -24.85 17.23 1.60
CA GLY A 206 -24.79 18.06 0.39
C GLY A 206 -23.43 18.74 0.15
N PRO A 207 -23.38 19.71 -0.77
CA PRO A 207 -22.14 20.37 -1.16
C PRO A 207 -21.46 21.13 -0.02
N ALA A 208 -22.24 21.66 0.93
CA ALA A 208 -21.70 22.35 2.10
C ALA A 208 -20.95 21.38 3.03
N GLY A 209 -21.53 20.21 3.31
CA GLY A 209 -20.88 19.17 4.10
C GLY A 209 -19.60 18.64 3.43
N LEU A 210 -19.63 18.39 2.12
CA LEU A 210 -18.43 18.00 1.36
C LEU A 210 -17.32 19.04 1.47
N ARG A 211 -17.64 20.34 1.28
CA ARG A 211 -16.65 21.42 1.40
C ARG A 211 -16.07 21.52 2.81
N ALA A 212 -16.91 21.36 3.83
CA ALA A 212 -16.48 21.44 5.23
C ALA A 212 -15.50 20.32 5.59
N VAL A 213 -15.79 19.07 5.19
CA VAL A 213 -14.89 17.92 5.40
C VAL A 213 -13.59 18.09 4.63
N ARG A 214 -13.64 18.51 3.35
CA ARG A 214 -12.44 18.80 2.55
C ARG A 214 -11.54 19.85 3.20
N ALA A 215 -12.15 20.95 3.65
CA ALA A 215 -11.43 22.04 4.32
C ALA A 215 -10.81 21.59 5.64
N GLY A 216 -11.54 20.79 6.43
CA GLY A 216 -11.01 20.21 7.68
C GLY A 216 -9.84 19.26 7.44
N ALA A 217 -9.96 18.34 6.47
CA ALA A 217 -8.86 17.44 6.12
C ALA A 217 -7.62 18.20 5.62
N ALA A 218 -7.81 19.21 4.76
CA ALA A 218 -6.73 20.08 4.31
C ALA A 218 -6.11 20.90 5.47
N ALA A 219 -6.88 21.28 6.49
CA ALA A 219 -6.36 21.97 7.67
C ALA A 219 -5.43 21.07 8.50
N VAL A 220 -5.77 19.78 8.65
CA VAL A 220 -4.88 18.80 9.31
C VAL A 220 -3.56 18.68 8.57
N LEU A 221 -3.61 18.52 7.24
CA LEU A 221 -2.42 18.39 6.41
C LEU A 221 -1.55 19.66 6.45
N ARG A 222 -2.14 20.85 6.38
CA ARG A 222 -1.42 22.14 6.50
C ARG A 222 -0.80 22.35 7.87
N ALA A 223 -1.36 21.77 8.92
CA ALA A 223 -0.81 21.81 10.27
C ALA A 223 0.36 20.82 10.49
N GLY A 224 0.84 20.16 9.43
CA GLY A 224 1.98 19.23 9.47
C GLY A 224 1.60 17.76 9.62
N GLY A 225 0.32 17.41 9.47
CA GLY A 225 -0.16 16.03 9.58
C GLY A 225 -0.61 15.65 10.99
N ALA A 226 -1.19 14.45 11.14
CA ALA A 226 -1.86 14.05 12.39
C ALA A 226 -0.88 13.84 13.56
N GLY A 227 0.41 13.64 13.26
CA GLY A 227 1.46 13.46 14.25
C GLY A 227 1.91 14.75 14.97
N THR A 228 1.53 15.94 14.50
CA THR A 228 1.86 17.20 15.17
C THR A 228 0.78 17.59 16.18
N ALA A 229 1.12 18.39 17.20
CA ALA A 229 0.13 18.88 18.17
C ALA A 229 -1.00 19.68 17.48
N ALA A 230 -0.63 20.57 16.54
CA ALA A 230 -1.59 21.38 15.79
C ALA A 230 -2.47 20.54 14.85
N GLY A 231 -1.87 19.54 14.18
CA GLY A 231 -2.58 18.64 13.28
C GLY A 231 -3.49 17.66 14.01
N SER A 232 -3.05 17.11 15.14
CA SER A 232 -3.88 16.30 16.04
C SER A 232 -5.11 17.08 16.51
N ALA A 233 -4.92 18.31 17.01
CA ALA A 233 -6.05 19.17 17.41
C ALA A 233 -6.98 19.52 16.22
N ALA A 234 -6.44 19.68 15.01
CA ALA A 234 -7.24 19.87 13.81
C ALA A 234 -8.01 18.61 13.41
N LEU A 235 -7.43 17.43 13.64
CA LEU A 235 -8.05 16.14 13.36
C LEU A 235 -9.23 15.88 14.31
N ASP A 236 -9.08 16.21 15.59
CA ASP A 236 -10.17 16.15 16.56
C ASP A 236 -11.33 17.07 16.16
N ARG A 237 -11.03 18.29 15.70
CA ARG A 237 -12.06 19.20 15.17
C ARG A 237 -12.75 18.65 13.92
N LEU A 238 -12.02 17.96 13.04
CA LEU A 238 -12.58 17.31 11.87
C LEU A 238 -13.48 16.12 12.27
N ASP A 239 -13.04 15.30 13.21
CA ASP A 239 -13.83 14.17 13.73
C ASP A 239 -15.14 14.66 14.39
N GLU A 240 -15.06 15.70 15.23
CA GLU A 240 -16.22 16.35 15.83
C GLU A 240 -17.16 16.95 14.77
N LEU A 241 -16.62 17.59 13.74
CA LEU A 241 -17.40 18.09 12.62
C LEU A 241 -18.15 16.95 11.92
N CYS A 242 -17.47 15.83 11.66
CA CYS A 242 -18.11 14.68 11.03
C CYS A 242 -19.25 14.15 11.91
N ARG A 243 -19.02 13.98 13.21
CA ARG A 243 -20.02 13.50 14.18
C ARG A 243 -21.23 14.43 14.27
N ARG A 244 -21.03 15.74 14.43
CA ARG A 244 -22.13 16.72 14.51
C ARG A 244 -22.96 16.78 13.24
N CYS A 245 -22.33 16.67 12.08
CA CYS A 245 -23.02 16.71 10.80
C CYS A 245 -23.58 15.34 10.36
N GLY A 246 -23.32 14.27 11.11
CA GLY A 246 -23.75 12.91 10.75
C GLY A 246 -23.17 12.42 9.42
N VAL A 247 -21.96 12.85 9.07
CA VAL A 247 -21.32 12.55 7.78
C VAL A 247 -20.23 11.50 7.91
N SER A 248 -20.19 10.59 6.93
CA SER A 248 -19.18 9.54 6.82
C SER A 248 -18.48 9.65 5.45
N PRO A 249 -17.16 9.94 5.42
CA PRO A 249 -16.34 10.00 4.20
C PRO A 249 -16.09 8.63 3.53
N GLY A 250 -17.16 7.88 3.21
CA GLY A 250 -17.10 6.51 2.72
C GLY A 250 -16.28 6.34 1.44
N GLY A 251 -16.47 7.22 0.45
CA GLY A 251 -15.68 7.17 -0.78
C GLY A 251 -14.19 7.40 -0.55
N SER A 252 -13.84 8.20 0.46
CA SER A 252 -12.44 8.42 0.86
C SER A 252 -11.85 7.19 1.56
N GLY A 253 -12.66 6.49 2.36
CA GLY A 253 -12.31 5.18 2.93
C GLY A 253 -12.05 4.13 1.84
N ASP A 254 -12.95 4.02 0.86
CA ASP A 254 -12.78 3.14 -0.30
C ASP A 254 -11.47 3.43 -1.06
N ALA A 255 -11.13 4.71 -1.24
CA ALA A 255 -9.89 5.14 -1.88
C ALA A 255 -8.65 4.74 -1.06
N LEU A 256 -8.70 4.85 0.28
CA LEU A 256 -7.63 4.36 1.16
C LEU A 256 -7.47 2.84 1.05
N ALA A 257 -8.56 2.07 1.11
CA ALA A 257 -8.51 0.61 0.96
C ALA A 257 -7.88 0.20 -0.38
N ALA A 258 -8.28 0.86 -1.47
CA ALA A 258 -7.70 0.62 -2.79
C ALA A 258 -6.21 0.99 -2.86
N ALA A 259 -5.77 2.04 -2.14
CA ALA A 259 -4.36 2.41 -2.06
C ALA A 259 -3.53 1.37 -1.29
N ILE A 260 -4.05 0.88 -0.15
CA ILE A 260 -3.42 -0.20 0.64
C ILE A 260 -3.30 -1.48 -0.21
N PHE A 261 -4.35 -1.82 -0.98
CA PHE A 261 -4.31 -2.95 -1.90
C PHE A 261 -3.20 -2.81 -2.95
N LEU A 262 -3.10 -1.66 -3.62
CA LEU A 262 -2.08 -1.43 -4.64
C LEU A 262 -0.67 -1.43 -4.05
N ASP A 263 -0.49 -0.87 -2.85
CA ASP A 263 0.80 -0.87 -2.16
C ASP A 263 1.26 -2.27 -1.79
N THR A 264 0.33 -3.13 -1.37
CA THR A 264 0.64 -4.53 -1.02
C THR A 264 0.77 -5.44 -2.24
N ALA A 265 0.09 -5.15 -3.35
CA ALA A 265 0.20 -5.91 -4.60
C ALA A 265 1.46 -5.55 -5.40
N ALA A 266 1.91 -4.29 -5.34
CA ALA A 266 3.14 -3.81 -5.97
C ALA A 266 3.87 -2.83 -5.03
N PRO A 267 4.61 -3.36 -4.04
CA PRO A 267 5.39 -2.53 -3.13
C PRO A 267 6.44 -1.73 -3.89
N ALA A 268 6.79 -0.55 -3.36
CA ALA A 268 7.75 0.35 -3.99
C ALA A 268 9.19 -0.24 -4.09
N ASP A 269 9.52 -1.21 -3.23
CA ASP A 269 10.82 -1.91 -3.24
C ASP A 269 10.64 -3.37 -2.74
N PRO A 270 11.00 -4.38 -3.55
CA PRO A 270 10.93 -5.80 -3.17
C PRO A 270 11.77 -6.17 -1.93
N LEU A 271 12.92 -5.50 -1.70
CA LEU A 271 13.79 -5.77 -0.54
C LEU A 271 13.12 -5.32 0.77
N LEU A 272 12.41 -4.20 0.74
CA LEU A 272 11.60 -3.74 1.88
C LEU A 272 10.45 -4.70 2.22
N GLU A 273 9.96 -5.51 1.27
CA GLU A 273 8.91 -6.51 1.50
C GLU A 273 9.47 -7.78 2.16
N LEU A 274 10.62 -8.27 1.70
CA LEU A 274 11.32 -9.40 2.34
C LEU A 274 11.66 -9.08 3.79
N ARG A 275 12.16 -7.86 4.05
CA ARG A 275 12.48 -7.36 5.41
C ARG A 275 11.29 -7.41 6.37
N ARG A 276 10.05 -7.29 5.88
CA ARG A 276 8.82 -7.37 6.70
C ARG A 276 8.34 -8.80 6.96
N ARG A 277 8.81 -9.79 6.18
CA ARG A 277 8.32 -11.19 6.24
C ARG A 277 9.30 -12.14 6.91
N ALA A 278 10.60 -11.89 6.79
CA ALA A 278 11.66 -12.69 7.39
C ALA A 278 12.90 -11.82 7.62
N PRO A 279 13.77 -12.17 8.58
CA PRO A 279 15.06 -11.51 8.70
C PRO A 279 15.90 -11.78 7.44
N GLU A 280 16.15 -10.73 6.66
CA GLU A 280 17.11 -10.78 5.56
C GLU A 280 18.54 -10.68 6.10
N ILE A 281 19.35 -11.67 5.71
CA ILE A 281 20.76 -11.77 6.09
C ILE A 281 21.61 -11.47 4.84
N GLY A 282 22.26 -10.30 4.86
CA GLY A 282 23.26 -9.95 3.86
C GLY A 282 24.62 -10.51 4.29
N VAL A 283 25.31 -11.22 3.39
CA VAL A 283 26.69 -11.68 3.61
C VAL A 283 27.58 -11.05 2.57
N VAL A 284 28.49 -10.18 3.00
CA VAL A 284 29.50 -9.58 2.13
C VAL A 284 30.86 -10.17 2.49
N ALA A 285 31.32 -11.10 1.64
CA ALA A 285 32.46 -11.96 1.88
C ALA A 285 33.46 -11.89 0.72
N GLY A 286 34.08 -10.71 0.54
CA GLY A 286 35.08 -10.45 -0.49
C GLY A 286 35.96 -9.23 -0.16
N SER A 287 37.13 -9.16 -0.79
CA SER A 287 38.12 -8.10 -0.60
C SER A 287 37.75 -6.76 -1.26
N VAL A 288 36.72 -6.75 -2.11
CA VAL A 288 36.31 -5.59 -2.93
C VAL A 288 35.27 -4.70 -2.23
N GLY A 289 34.89 -4.98 -0.98
CA GLY A 289 33.94 -4.13 -0.23
C GLY A 289 32.49 -4.19 -0.77
N SER A 290 31.64 -3.28 -0.27
CA SER A 290 30.28 -3.05 -0.78
C SER A 290 30.15 -1.57 -1.15
N PHE A 291 29.92 -1.31 -2.43
CA PHE A 291 29.90 0.03 -3.03
C PHE A 291 28.63 0.21 -3.88
N ASP A 292 28.21 1.47 -4.08
CA ASP A 292 27.06 1.86 -4.90
C ASP A 292 25.75 1.13 -4.54
N GLY A 293 25.07 0.55 -5.54
CA GLY A 293 23.80 -0.16 -5.36
C GLY A 293 23.90 -1.37 -4.43
N LEU A 294 25.08 -1.98 -4.27
CA LEU A 294 25.31 -3.08 -3.34
C LEU A 294 25.33 -2.60 -1.88
N SER A 295 25.76 -1.35 -1.61
CA SER A 295 25.71 -0.73 -0.28
C SER A 295 24.26 -0.49 0.16
N ILE A 296 23.40 -0.10 -0.78
CA ILE A 296 21.96 0.10 -0.55
C ILE A 296 21.32 -1.25 -0.21
N ALA A 297 21.57 -2.29 -1.01
CA ALA A 297 21.05 -3.64 -0.75
C ALA A 297 21.52 -4.18 0.62
N THR A 298 22.79 -3.97 0.98
CA THR A 298 23.35 -4.37 2.27
C THR A 298 22.74 -3.60 3.45
N GLY A 299 22.48 -2.30 3.29
CA GLY A 299 21.82 -1.46 4.30
C GLY A 299 20.33 -1.77 4.49
N LEU A 300 19.70 -2.37 3.49
CA LEU A 300 18.30 -2.80 3.56
C LEU A 300 18.11 -4.14 4.28
N CYS A 301 19.16 -4.96 4.44
CA CYS A 301 19.11 -6.21 5.21
C CYS A 301 18.83 -5.98 6.72
N THR A 302 18.26 -6.97 7.40
CA THR A 302 18.04 -6.93 8.87
C THR A 302 19.29 -7.27 9.67
N ARG A 303 20.17 -8.11 9.10
CA ARG A 303 21.48 -8.45 9.67
C ARG A 303 22.52 -8.48 8.55
N GLY A 304 23.70 -7.92 8.82
CA GLY A 304 24.84 -7.93 7.91
C GLY A 304 26.02 -8.71 8.49
N PHE A 305 26.51 -9.70 7.76
CA PHE A 305 27.77 -10.40 8.07
C PHE A 305 28.85 -9.91 7.14
N VAL A 306 29.89 -9.34 7.72
CA VAL A 306 30.95 -8.66 6.98
C VAL A 306 32.31 -9.14 7.47
N THR A 307 33.23 -9.42 6.56
CA THR A 307 34.63 -9.70 6.92
C THR A 307 35.30 -8.43 7.45
N GLN A 308 36.31 -8.55 8.31
CA GLN A 308 37.09 -7.41 8.84
C GLN A 308 37.84 -6.64 7.75
N GLU A 309 38.01 -7.24 6.57
CA GLU A 309 38.59 -6.64 5.38
C GLU A 309 37.59 -5.78 4.61
N LEU A 310 36.32 -5.74 5.01
CA LEU A 310 35.28 -4.99 4.33
C LEU A 310 35.37 -3.49 4.60
N ARG A 311 35.25 -2.72 3.53
CA ARG A 311 35.01 -1.28 3.52
C ARG A 311 33.61 -1.05 2.93
N ILE A 312 32.71 -0.40 3.67
CA ILE A 312 31.37 0.00 3.18
C ILE A 312 31.49 1.46 2.77
N GLY A 313 31.38 1.73 1.47
CA GLY A 313 31.30 3.10 0.96
C GLY A 313 29.92 3.71 1.19
N LEU A 314 29.86 5.05 1.26
CA LEU A 314 28.60 5.77 1.23
C LEU A 314 27.84 5.42 -0.08
N PRO A 315 26.49 5.37 -0.06
CA PRO A 315 25.74 5.23 -1.30
C PRO A 315 26.08 6.41 -2.22
N PHE A 316 26.29 6.14 -3.51
CA PHE A 316 26.70 7.09 -4.56
C PHE A 316 28.17 7.56 -4.53
N VAL A 317 29.07 6.82 -3.88
CA VAL A 317 30.51 7.02 -4.04
C VAL A 317 31.09 5.87 -4.83
N ASP A 318 31.61 6.18 -6.01
CA ASP A 318 32.25 5.21 -6.91
C ASP A 318 33.33 4.44 -6.16
N GLY A 319 33.44 3.14 -6.42
CA GLY A 319 34.46 2.31 -5.78
C GLY A 319 35.88 2.88 -5.98
N PRO A 320 36.81 2.68 -5.04
CA PRO A 320 38.15 3.31 -5.06
C PRO A 320 39.03 2.95 -6.27
N ALA A 321 38.71 1.86 -6.98
CA ALA A 321 39.33 1.55 -8.28
C ALA A 321 38.89 2.51 -9.40
N VAL A 322 37.66 3.02 -9.34
CA VAL A 322 37.14 4.06 -10.24
C VAL A 322 37.69 5.43 -9.83
N ILE A 323 37.68 5.75 -8.53
CA ILE A 323 38.27 6.99 -8.00
C ILE A 323 39.75 7.12 -8.40
N GLY A 324 40.55 6.06 -8.23
CA GLY A 324 41.97 6.11 -8.61
C GLY A 324 42.21 6.28 -10.11
N ARG A 325 41.27 5.80 -10.95
CA ARG A 325 41.35 5.92 -12.40
C ARG A 325 40.93 7.30 -12.90
N GLU A 326 39.96 7.93 -12.23
CA GLU A 326 39.47 9.27 -12.58
C GLU A 326 40.30 10.40 -11.97
N ALA A 327 40.88 10.18 -10.79
CA ALA A 327 41.70 11.16 -10.08
C ALA A 327 43.18 11.13 -10.46
N ASP A 328 43.60 10.25 -11.38
CA ASP A 328 45.01 9.98 -11.76
C ASP A 328 45.93 9.83 -10.53
N ALA A 329 45.42 9.17 -9.50
CA ALA A 329 46.05 9.05 -8.20
C ALA A 329 46.67 7.65 -8.06
N SER A 330 48.00 7.60 -8.01
CA SER A 330 48.79 6.36 -7.88
C SER A 330 48.93 5.86 -6.43
N ASP A 331 48.55 6.69 -5.45
CA ASP A 331 48.53 6.32 -4.04
C ASP A 331 47.21 5.67 -3.65
N HIS A 332 47.12 4.37 -3.94
CA HIS A 332 45.95 3.56 -3.63
C HIS A 332 45.61 3.62 -2.13
N ASP A 333 46.60 3.58 -1.24
CA ASP A 333 46.35 3.55 0.21
C ASP A 333 45.69 4.84 0.72
N LEU A 334 46.05 5.99 0.14
CA LEU A 334 45.42 7.28 0.44
C LEU A 334 43.96 7.36 -0.06
N ILE A 335 43.69 6.91 -1.28
CA ILE A 335 42.33 6.85 -1.85
C ILE A 335 41.43 5.98 -0.95
N TRP A 336 41.96 4.82 -0.57
CA TRP A 336 41.32 3.89 0.34
C TRP A 336 41.08 4.49 1.73
N ALA A 337 41.98 5.34 2.24
CA ALA A 337 41.82 6.01 3.53
C ALA A 337 40.79 7.15 3.49
N LEU A 338 40.64 7.84 2.36
CA LEU A 338 39.70 8.95 2.17
C LEU A 338 38.26 8.47 1.98
N ASP A 339 38.05 7.43 1.18
CA ASP A 339 36.72 6.90 0.86
C ASP A 339 36.09 6.11 2.02
N SER A 340 36.91 5.33 2.77
CA SER A 340 36.41 4.42 3.80
C SER A 340 36.90 4.71 5.24
N GLY A 341 37.81 5.67 5.43
CA GLY A 341 38.47 5.95 6.72
C GLY A 341 39.44 4.84 7.18
N PRO A 342 40.41 5.12 8.07
CA PRO A 342 41.25 4.08 8.66
C PRO A 342 40.39 3.15 9.51
N ARG A 343 40.31 1.86 9.13
CA ARG A 343 39.69 0.74 9.87
C ARG A 343 38.57 1.17 10.81
N ARG A 344 37.51 1.81 10.28
CA ARG A 344 36.38 2.20 11.13
C ARG A 344 35.67 0.94 11.63
N ARG A 345 35.70 0.74 12.96
CA ARG A 345 34.58 0.11 13.66
C ARG A 345 33.34 0.88 13.22
N LEU A 346 32.33 0.16 12.72
CA LEU A 346 31.06 0.74 12.28
C LEU A 346 30.58 1.79 13.29
N PRO A 347 30.07 2.95 12.84
CA PRO A 347 29.48 3.93 13.74
C PRO A 347 28.40 3.23 14.56
N ARG A 348 28.31 3.53 15.87
CA ARG A 348 27.11 3.22 16.64
C ARG A 348 25.90 3.74 15.86
N PRO A 349 24.79 3.00 15.78
CA PRO A 349 23.67 3.37 14.93
C PRO A 349 23.14 4.74 15.34
N THR A 350 23.36 5.73 14.48
CA THR A 350 22.79 7.08 14.58
C THR A 350 21.93 7.30 13.33
N GLY A 351 20.92 6.46 13.16
CA GLY A 351 19.95 6.50 12.06
C GLY A 351 18.91 5.38 12.24
N PRO A 352 17.72 5.50 11.62
CA PRO A 352 16.54 4.68 11.94
C PRO A 352 16.61 3.22 11.44
N THR A 353 17.79 2.72 11.06
CA THR A 353 18.01 1.34 10.61
C THR A 353 18.87 0.59 11.63
N ASP A 354 18.21 -0.16 12.51
CA ASP A 354 18.83 -1.11 13.45
C ASP A 354 19.40 -2.33 12.69
N VAL A 355 20.46 -2.14 11.91
CA VAL A 355 21.18 -3.25 11.27
C VAL A 355 22.26 -3.74 12.23
N LEU A 356 22.10 -4.97 12.73
CA LEU A 356 23.14 -5.65 13.51
C LEU A 356 24.21 -6.18 12.55
N HIS A 357 25.42 -5.62 12.66
CA HIS A 357 26.56 -6.06 11.89
C HIS A 357 27.47 -6.97 12.72
N HIS A 358 27.79 -8.16 12.19
CA HIS A 358 28.74 -9.09 12.79
C HIS A 358 30.05 -9.08 12.00
N LEU A 359 31.12 -8.61 12.64
CA LEU A 359 32.48 -8.52 12.07
C LEU A 359 33.27 -9.80 12.39
N HIS A 360 33.87 -10.41 11.37
CA HIS A 360 34.69 -11.62 11.53
C HIS A 360 36.05 -11.48 10.85
N SER A 361 37.08 -12.05 11.44
CA SER A 361 38.47 -11.96 10.96
C SER A 361 38.71 -12.61 9.61
N ASP A 362 37.89 -13.58 9.21
CA ASP A 362 38.10 -14.35 7.98
C ASP A 362 36.77 -14.77 7.31
N ARG A 363 36.88 -15.08 6.02
CA ARG A 363 35.76 -15.47 5.15
C ARG A 363 35.06 -16.74 5.63
N ALA A 364 35.81 -17.75 6.07
CA ALA A 364 35.25 -19.04 6.48
C ALA A 364 34.44 -18.90 7.78
N THR A 365 34.89 -18.05 8.70
CA THR A 365 34.17 -17.74 9.94
C THR A 365 32.93 -16.90 9.65
N THR A 366 33.02 -15.91 8.75
CA THR A 366 31.85 -15.09 8.34
C THR A 366 30.71 -15.96 7.79
N VAL A 367 31.03 -16.85 6.85
CA VAL A 367 30.05 -17.75 6.22
C VAL A 367 29.52 -18.77 7.24
N ARG A 368 30.37 -19.36 8.09
CA ARG A 368 29.92 -20.32 9.13
C ARG A 368 28.98 -19.69 10.15
N THR A 369 29.28 -18.48 10.62
CA THR A 369 28.41 -17.77 11.58
C THR A 369 27.09 -17.38 10.94
N ALA A 370 27.11 -16.87 9.71
CA ALA A 370 25.88 -16.56 8.95
C ALA A 370 25.02 -17.83 8.78
N SER A 371 25.62 -18.94 8.34
CA SER A 371 24.92 -20.22 8.19
C SER A 371 24.35 -20.74 9.51
N ARG A 372 25.09 -20.63 10.63
CA ARG A 372 24.58 -21.05 11.94
C ARG A 372 23.36 -20.23 12.36
N ILE A 373 23.41 -18.91 12.19
CA ILE A 373 22.31 -18.02 12.53
C ILE A 373 21.09 -18.23 11.62
N VAL A 374 21.29 -18.51 10.33
CA VAL A 374 20.22 -18.94 9.42
C VAL A 374 19.57 -20.22 9.94
N SER A 375 20.36 -21.24 10.29
CA SER A 375 19.86 -22.52 10.80
C SER A 375 19.14 -22.38 12.15
N ASP A 376 19.65 -21.57 13.07
CA ASP A 376 19.03 -21.32 14.37
C ASP A 376 17.69 -20.56 14.21
N THR A 377 17.64 -19.60 13.28
CA THR A 377 16.43 -18.82 12.98
C THR A 377 15.37 -19.67 12.29
N GLN A 378 15.78 -20.56 11.37
CA GLN A 378 14.87 -21.54 10.77
C GLN A 378 14.33 -22.51 11.83
N SER A 379 15.20 -23.06 12.69
CA SER A 379 14.78 -23.99 13.75
C SER A 379 13.75 -23.37 14.71
N ALA A 380 13.95 -22.11 15.11
CA ALA A 380 13.01 -21.38 15.96
C ALA A 380 11.65 -21.06 15.28
N GLN A 381 11.66 -20.76 13.97
CA GLN A 381 10.43 -20.51 13.21
C GLN A 381 9.61 -21.79 12.96
N TRP A 382 10.26 -22.94 12.89
CA TRP A 382 9.60 -24.24 12.71
C TRP A 382 9.07 -24.85 14.02
N SER A 383 9.58 -24.44 15.18
CA SER A 383 9.02 -24.82 16.49
C SER A 383 7.78 -24.01 16.91
N GLN A 384 7.43 -22.95 16.18
CA GLN A 384 6.27 -22.07 16.46
C GLN A 384 5.12 -22.24 15.44
N ARG A 385 5.21 -23.21 14.54
CA ARG A 385 4.11 -23.67 13.67
C ARG A 385 3.76 -25.10 14.06
#